data_AF-A0A833RAM2-F1
#
_entry.id   AF-A0A833RAM2-F1
#
_cell.length_a   1.000
_cell.length_b   1.000
_cell.length_c   1.000
_cell.angle_alpha   90.00
_cell.angle_beta   90.00
_cell.angle_gamma   90.00
#
_symmetry.space_group_name_H-M   'P 1'
#
loop_
_entity.id
_entity.type
_entity.pdbx_description
1 polymer ?
#
loop_
_entity_poly.entity_id
_entity_poly.type
_entity_poly.pdbx_seq_one_letter_code
_entity_poly.pdbx_strand_id
1 'polypeptide(L)'
;MGLSPSKRVHTTLAASPEFSTACDSTFSDLLSPSFDHLRPYQLYHASSLLHSSLLLSTPLIPRFAPSCPSQYQVDSTYRRVRSTDGGLTREEFRKFALELFGGAIVKGMGAAVVRRVPLGAAAITGVGMAARVPAGLVGRVVGVYALGVVATTVYLGLG
;
A
#
# COMPACT_ATOMS: atom_id res chain seq x y z
N MET A 1 -5.23 18.89 12.41
CA MET A 1 -5.11 17.44 12.69
C MET A 1 -4.79 16.73 11.38
N GLY A 2 -3.54 16.26 11.21
CA GLY A 2 -3.12 15.62 9.96
C GLY A 2 -3.63 14.19 9.85
N LEU A 3 -4.17 13.81 8.69
CA LEU A 3 -4.53 12.41 8.41
C LEU A 3 -3.25 11.56 8.44
N SER A 4 -3.28 10.43 9.14
CA SER A 4 -2.15 9.49 9.16
C SER A 4 -1.83 9.00 7.74
N PRO A 5 -0.57 8.62 7.43
CA PRO A 5 -0.19 8.13 6.11
C PRO A 5 -1.08 6.97 5.63
N SER A 6 -1.43 6.05 6.53
CA SER A 6 -2.35 4.95 6.24
C SER A 6 -3.74 5.44 5.87
N LYS A 7 -4.29 6.40 6.61
CA LYS A 7 -5.62 6.95 6.33
C LYS A 7 -5.65 7.68 4.99
N ARG A 8 -4.55 8.37 4.62
CA ARG A 8 -4.42 9.03 3.31
C ARG A 8 -4.38 8.02 2.16
N VAL A 9 -3.63 6.92 2.28
CA VAL A 9 -3.63 5.83 1.28
C VAL A 9 -5.03 5.29 1.09
N HIS A 10 -5.71 4.95 2.19
CA HIS A 10 -7.07 4.41 2.12
C HIS A 10 -8.04 5.39 1.45
N THR A 11 -7.96 6.69 1.75
CA THR A 11 -8.82 7.70 1.12
C THR A 11 -8.51 7.89 -0.36
N THR A 12 -7.22 7.91 -0.75
CA THR A 12 -6.81 8.07 -2.15
C THR A 12 -7.22 6.84 -2.97
N LEU A 13 -7.02 5.64 -2.42
CA LEU A 13 -7.41 4.39 -3.07
C LEU A 13 -8.95 4.27 -3.17
N ALA A 14 -9.69 4.67 -2.13
CA ALA A 14 -11.15 4.69 -2.14
C ALA A 14 -11.71 5.66 -3.19
N ALA A 15 -11.07 6.81 -3.37
CA ALA A 15 -11.46 7.86 -4.30
C ALA A 15 -11.06 7.55 -5.76
N SER A 16 -10.18 6.57 -5.99
CA SER A 16 -9.76 6.19 -7.34
C SER A 16 -10.88 5.46 -8.09
N PRO A 17 -11.36 6.00 -9.23
CA PRO A 17 -12.38 5.34 -10.04
C PRO A 17 -11.85 4.09 -10.74
N GLU A 18 -10.55 4.07 -11.05
CA GLU A 18 -9.86 2.90 -11.62
C GLU A 18 -9.87 1.73 -10.63
N PHE A 19 -9.62 2.02 -9.35
CA PHE A 19 -9.66 1.00 -8.30
C PHE A 19 -11.06 0.42 -8.13
N SER A 20 -12.10 1.26 -8.10
CA SER A 20 -13.48 0.77 -8.01
C SER A 20 -13.88 -0.05 -9.23
N THR A 21 -13.53 0.43 -10.43
CA THR A 21 -13.86 -0.27 -11.68
C THR A 21 -13.16 -1.61 -11.75
N ALA A 22 -11.89 -1.70 -11.35
CA ALA A 22 -11.14 -2.96 -11.30
C ALA A 22 -11.71 -3.95 -10.27
N CYS A 23 -12.19 -3.46 -9.12
CA CYS A 23 -12.88 -4.30 -8.13
C CYS A 23 -14.21 -4.83 -8.68
N ASP A 24 -14.99 -3.98 -9.34
CA ASP A 24 -16.31 -4.34 -9.86
C ASP A 24 -16.19 -5.33 -11.04
N SER A 25 -15.20 -5.13 -11.92
CA SER A 25 -14.94 -6.06 -13.03
C SER A 25 -14.47 -7.42 -12.53
N THR A 26 -13.47 -7.46 -11.64
CA THR A 26 -12.99 -8.73 -11.06
C THR A 26 -14.07 -9.44 -10.25
N PHE A 27 -14.93 -8.71 -9.55
CA PHE A 27 -16.09 -9.30 -8.87
C PHE A 27 -17.05 -9.92 -9.89
N SER A 28 -17.42 -9.19 -10.95
CA SER A 28 -18.34 -9.67 -11.98
C SER A 28 -17.79 -10.88 -12.75
N ASP A 29 -16.50 -10.91 -13.04
CA ASP A 29 -15.86 -12.01 -13.78
C ASP A 29 -15.83 -13.32 -12.97
N LEU A 30 -15.70 -13.21 -11.65
CA LEU A 30 -15.60 -14.36 -10.75
C LEU A 30 -16.94 -14.77 -10.11
N LEU A 31 -17.95 -13.92 -10.20
CA LEU A 31 -19.28 -14.19 -9.71
C LEU A 31 -19.93 -15.29 -10.56
N SER A 32 -20.20 -16.43 -9.93
CA SER A 32 -20.97 -17.48 -10.59
C SER A 32 -22.44 -17.08 -10.65
N PRO A 33 -23.17 -17.36 -11.74
CA PRO A 33 -24.58 -16.96 -11.90
C PRO A 33 -25.52 -17.59 -10.86
N SER A 34 -25.04 -18.59 -10.10
CA SER A 34 -25.79 -19.28 -9.05
C SER A 34 -25.59 -18.69 -7.65
N PHE A 35 -24.72 -17.69 -7.47
CA PHE A 35 -24.37 -17.15 -6.16
C PHE A 35 -24.16 -15.64 -6.21
N ASP A 36 -24.68 -14.91 -5.22
CA ASP A 36 -24.51 -13.45 -5.09
C ASP A 36 -23.24 -13.05 -4.31
N HIS A 37 -22.37 -14.01 -3.99
CA HIS A 37 -21.20 -13.80 -3.15
C HIS A 37 -19.95 -14.56 -3.62
N LEU A 38 -18.78 -13.95 -3.43
CA LEU A 38 -17.49 -14.57 -3.70
C LEU A 38 -17.06 -15.45 -2.54
N ARG A 39 -16.76 -16.72 -2.82
CA ARG A 39 -16.41 -17.68 -1.77
C ARG A 39 -14.96 -17.50 -1.31
N PRO A 40 -14.63 -17.82 -0.05
CA PRO A 40 -13.30 -17.55 0.52
C PRO A 40 -12.14 -18.16 -0.28
N TYR A 41 -12.34 -19.36 -0.83
CA TYR A 41 -11.34 -20.04 -1.65
C TYR A 41 -11.02 -19.30 -2.96
N GLN A 42 -11.92 -18.45 -3.47
CA GLN A 42 -11.70 -17.65 -4.68
C GLN A 42 -10.89 -16.39 -4.41
N LEU A 43 -10.76 -15.96 -3.14
CA LEU A 43 -10.19 -14.66 -2.80
C LEU A 43 -8.72 -14.52 -3.13
N TYR A 44 -7.95 -15.61 -3.03
CA TYR A 44 -6.55 -15.58 -3.44
C TYR A 44 -6.42 -15.32 -4.95
N HIS A 45 -7.22 -16.04 -5.75
CA HIS A 45 -7.24 -15.86 -7.20
C HIS A 45 -7.77 -14.47 -7.59
N ALA A 46 -8.86 -14.02 -6.96
CA ALA A 46 -9.41 -12.68 -7.15
C ALA A 46 -8.37 -11.60 -6.85
N SER A 47 -7.65 -11.72 -5.74
CA SER A 47 -6.60 -10.78 -5.35
C SER A 47 -5.45 -10.75 -6.37
N SER A 48 -5.11 -11.88 -6.98
CA SER A 48 -4.08 -11.94 -8.03
C SER A 48 -4.52 -11.26 -9.32
N LEU A 49 -5.77 -11.46 -9.76
CA LEU A 49 -6.31 -10.79 -10.94
C LEU A 49 -6.39 -9.27 -10.73
N LEU A 50 -6.87 -8.88 -9.54
CA LEU A 50 -6.99 -7.49 -9.13
C LEU A 50 -5.61 -6.83 -9.04
N HIS A 51 -4.59 -7.52 -8.53
CA HIS A 51 -3.20 -7.03 -8.51
C HIS A 51 -2.66 -6.78 -9.92
N SER A 52 -2.87 -7.71 -10.86
CA SER A 52 -2.45 -7.55 -12.26
C SER A 52 -3.14 -6.36 -12.95
N SER A 53 -4.44 -6.18 -12.70
CA SER A 53 -5.19 -5.05 -13.24
C SER A 53 -4.68 -3.72 -12.68
N LEU A 54 -4.48 -3.63 -11.36
CA LEU A 54 -4.03 -2.40 -10.71
C LEU A 54 -2.56 -2.08 -10.94
N LEU A 55 -1.71 -3.07 -11.25
CA LEU A 55 -0.33 -2.84 -11.68
C LEU A 55 -0.27 -1.98 -12.95
N LEU A 56 -1.25 -2.12 -13.84
CA LEU A 56 -1.34 -1.38 -15.09
C LEU A 56 -2.06 -0.04 -14.91
N SER A 57 -3.09 0.01 -14.06
CA SER A 57 -3.91 1.19 -13.89
C SER A 57 -3.34 2.20 -12.89
N THR A 58 -2.71 1.75 -11.80
CA THR A 58 -2.31 2.65 -10.71
C THR A 58 -0.80 2.69 -10.51
N PRO A 59 -0.16 3.88 -10.46
CA PRO A 59 1.30 4.00 -10.26
C PRO A 59 1.74 3.66 -8.82
N LEU A 60 0.81 3.54 -7.88
CA LEU A 60 1.09 3.27 -6.47
C LEU A 60 1.50 1.82 -6.19
N ILE A 61 0.85 0.88 -6.87
CA ILE A 61 1.11 -0.55 -6.72
C ILE A 61 2.49 -0.96 -7.24
N PRO A 62 2.93 -0.62 -8.46
CA PRO A 62 4.29 -0.98 -8.90
C PRO A 62 5.37 -0.34 -8.01
N ARG A 63 5.08 0.82 -7.39
CA ARG A 63 6.04 1.56 -6.58
C ARG A 63 6.17 1.04 -5.14
N PHE A 64 5.08 0.59 -4.53
CA PHE A 64 5.06 0.21 -3.11
C PHE A 64 4.61 -1.24 -2.87
N ALA A 65 3.84 -1.85 -3.77
CA ALA A 65 3.37 -3.23 -3.67
C ALA A 65 3.60 -4.03 -4.97
N PRO A 66 4.87 -4.18 -5.43
CA PRO A 66 5.18 -4.82 -6.71
C PRO A 66 4.89 -6.33 -6.71
N SER A 67 4.87 -6.96 -5.54
CA SER A 67 4.58 -8.39 -5.37
C SER A 67 3.08 -8.61 -5.11
N CYS A 68 2.52 -9.65 -5.72
CA CYS A 68 1.16 -10.11 -5.45
C CYS A 68 0.97 -10.41 -3.94
N PRO A 69 -0.21 -10.09 -3.34
CA PRO A 69 -0.49 -10.40 -1.95
C PRO A 69 -0.40 -11.91 -1.67
N SER A 70 0.35 -12.28 -0.62
CA SER A 70 0.47 -13.69 -0.20
C SER A 70 -0.86 -14.23 0.36
N GLN A 71 -1.09 -15.53 0.27
CA GLN A 71 -2.28 -16.19 0.84
C GLN A 71 -2.51 -15.85 2.32
N TYR A 72 -1.45 -15.81 3.13
CA TYR A 72 -1.55 -15.39 4.53
C TYR A 72 -2.13 -13.97 4.70
N GLN A 73 -1.77 -13.03 3.83
CA GLN A 73 -2.29 -11.66 3.86
C GLN A 73 -3.77 -11.64 3.48
N VAL A 74 -4.14 -12.37 2.43
CA VAL A 74 -5.54 -12.55 2.00
C VAL A 74 -6.39 -13.10 3.14
N ASP A 75 -5.97 -14.20 3.76
CA ASP A 75 -6.70 -14.84 4.86
C ASP A 75 -6.79 -13.93 6.10
N SER A 76 -5.69 -13.26 6.45
CA SER A 76 -5.67 -12.34 7.60
C SER A 76 -6.55 -11.10 7.39
N THR A 77 -6.68 -10.62 6.16
CA THR A 77 -7.54 -9.49 5.81
C THR A 77 -8.99 -9.94 5.72
N TYR A 78 -9.25 -11.13 5.17
CA TYR A 78 -10.58 -11.71 5.15
C TYR A 78 -11.15 -11.85 6.57
N ARG A 79 -10.37 -12.38 7.52
CA ARG A 79 -10.76 -12.47 8.94
C ARG A 79 -11.01 -11.12 9.62
N ARG A 80 -10.39 -10.05 9.14
CA ARG A 80 -10.58 -8.69 9.68
C ARG A 80 -11.85 -8.04 9.15
N VAL A 81 -12.12 -8.23 7.86
CA VAL A 81 -13.29 -7.68 7.18
C VAL A 81 -14.55 -8.46 7.53
N ARG A 82 -14.42 -9.76 7.81
CA ARG A 82 -15.55 -10.64 8.10
C ARG A 82 -15.26 -11.59 9.25
N SER A 83 -16.20 -11.63 10.20
CA SER A 83 -16.12 -12.50 11.39
C SER A 83 -16.87 -13.83 11.23
N THR A 84 -17.61 -14.03 10.15
CA THR A 84 -18.42 -15.24 9.88
C THR A 84 -18.07 -15.90 8.54
N ASP A 85 -18.07 -17.23 8.51
CA ASP A 85 -17.70 -18.07 7.35
C ASP A 85 -18.74 -18.00 6.21
N GLY A 86 -18.79 -16.87 5.51
CA GLY A 86 -19.59 -16.71 4.30
C GLY A 86 -18.89 -15.89 3.23
N GLY A 87 -19.34 -16.00 1.98
CA GLY A 87 -18.70 -15.31 0.88
C GLY A 87 -18.98 -13.81 0.85
N LEU A 88 -18.04 -13.03 0.30
CA LEU A 88 -18.09 -11.57 0.25
C LEU A 88 -19.09 -11.07 -0.79
N THR A 89 -19.94 -10.13 -0.40
CA THR A 89 -20.74 -9.35 -1.36
C THR A 89 -19.84 -8.36 -2.12
N ARG A 90 -20.39 -7.68 -3.14
CA ARG A 90 -19.63 -6.70 -3.93
C ARG A 90 -19.02 -5.59 -3.06
N GLU A 91 -19.80 -5.01 -2.16
CA GLU A 91 -19.34 -3.95 -1.28
C GLU A 91 -18.28 -4.43 -0.28
N GLU A 92 -18.47 -5.64 0.24
CA GLU A 92 -17.51 -6.25 1.16
C GLU A 92 -16.21 -6.61 0.44
N PHE A 93 -16.28 -7.11 -0.80
CA PHE A 93 -15.10 -7.39 -1.63
C PHE A 93 -14.31 -6.11 -1.91
N ARG A 94 -14.99 -4.99 -2.19
CA ARG A 94 -14.32 -3.69 -2.36
C ARG A 94 -13.63 -3.23 -1.07
N LYS A 95 -14.29 -3.37 0.09
CA LYS A 95 -13.68 -3.07 1.41
C LYS A 95 -12.47 -3.97 1.67
N PHE A 96 -12.61 -5.27 1.37
CA PHE A 96 -11.53 -6.25 1.49
C PHE A 96 -10.33 -5.90 0.62
N ALA A 97 -10.54 -5.60 -0.66
CA ALA A 97 -9.49 -5.20 -1.58
C ALA A 97 -8.82 -3.91 -1.08
N LEU A 98 -9.59 -2.96 -0.59
CA LEU A 98 -9.07 -1.70 -0.06
C LEU A 98 -8.19 -1.91 1.17
N GLU A 99 -8.56 -2.80 2.09
CA GLU A 99 -7.72 -3.15 3.24
C GLU A 99 -6.48 -3.94 2.84
N LEU A 100 -6.61 -4.87 1.90
CA LEU A 100 -5.51 -5.71 1.43
C LEU A 100 -4.43 -4.86 0.74
N PHE A 101 -4.82 -4.09 -0.29
CA PHE A 101 -3.90 -3.27 -1.06
C PHE A 101 -3.48 -2.01 -0.31
N GLY A 102 -4.37 -1.40 0.48
CA GLY A 102 -4.02 -0.30 1.37
C GLY A 102 -2.95 -0.70 2.38
N GLY A 103 -3.11 -1.86 3.03
CA GLY A 103 -2.11 -2.43 3.93
C GLY A 103 -0.78 -2.75 3.24
N ALA A 104 -0.84 -3.34 2.04
CA ALA A 104 0.36 -3.65 1.25
C ALA A 104 1.14 -2.39 0.84
N ILE A 105 0.45 -1.35 0.37
CA ILE A 105 1.03 -0.06 -0.02
C ILE A 105 1.66 0.64 1.19
N VAL A 106 0.98 0.66 2.34
CA VAL A 106 1.52 1.26 3.58
C VAL A 106 2.78 0.53 4.05
N LYS A 107 2.77 -0.80 4.03
CA LYS A 107 3.94 -1.61 4.38
C LYS A 107 5.10 -1.37 3.41
N GLY A 108 4.79 -1.29 2.12
CA GLY A 108 5.74 -0.94 1.06
C GLY A 108 6.38 0.42 1.22
N MET A 109 5.57 1.45 1.51
CA MET A 109 6.07 2.80 1.85
C MET A 109 6.97 2.77 3.07
N GLY A 110 6.59 2.07 4.13
CA GLY A 110 7.42 1.90 5.33
C GLY A 110 8.79 1.29 4.99
N ALA A 111 8.81 0.21 4.21
CA ALA A 111 10.05 -0.42 3.76
C ALA A 111 10.91 0.52 2.91
N ALA A 112 10.31 1.32 2.03
CA ALA A 112 11.01 2.32 1.23
C ALA A 112 11.66 3.41 2.09
N VAL A 113 10.96 3.90 3.12
CA VAL A 113 11.49 4.87 4.08
C VAL A 113 12.65 4.28 4.87
N VAL A 114 12.46 3.09 5.45
CA VAL A 114 13.49 2.39 6.23
C VAL A 114 14.75 2.14 5.41
N ARG A 115 14.63 1.90 4.10
CA ARG A 115 15.79 1.73 3.21
C ARG A 115 16.47 3.05 2.85
N ARG A 116 15.72 4.12 2.56
CA ARG A 116 16.27 5.37 2.01
C ARG A 116 16.90 6.27 3.07
N VAL A 117 16.31 6.34 4.26
CA VAL A 117 16.81 7.18 5.35
C VAL A 117 18.27 6.88 5.73
N PRO A 118 18.67 5.61 6.02
CA PRO A 118 20.05 5.32 6.39
C PRO A 118 21.05 5.51 5.25
N LEU A 119 20.67 5.22 4.00
CA LEU A 119 21.54 5.46 2.84
C LEU A 119 21.88 6.95 2.68
N GLY A 120 20.88 7.83 2.74
CA GLY A 120 21.13 9.26 2.63
C GLY A 120 21.80 9.84 3.87
N ALA A 121 21.48 9.33 5.07
CA ALA A 121 22.17 9.71 6.29
C ALA A 121 23.67 9.39 6.21
N ALA A 122 24.04 8.18 5.75
CA ALA A 122 25.43 7.79 5.57
C ALA A 122 26.17 8.70 4.58
N ALA A 123 25.54 9.08 3.46
CA ALA A 123 26.12 10.00 2.49
C ALA A 123 26.36 11.39 3.10
N ILE A 124 25.37 11.95 3.81
CA ILE A 124 25.48 13.26 4.47
C ILE A 124 26.56 13.23 5.55
N THR A 125 26.61 12.17 6.37
CA THR A 125 27.64 12.00 7.39
C THR A 125 29.03 11.87 6.78
N GLY A 126 29.18 11.11 5.69
CA GLY A 126 30.45 10.95 4.98
C GLY A 126 31.00 12.28 4.46
N VAL A 127 30.15 13.08 3.80
CA VAL A 127 30.52 14.44 3.32
C VAL A 127 30.83 15.37 4.50
N GLY A 128 30.02 15.33 5.56
CA GLY A 128 30.23 16.15 6.76
C GLY A 128 31.55 15.85 7.46
N MET A 129 31.94 14.57 7.55
CA MET A 129 33.24 14.17 8.10
C MET A 129 34.40 14.60 7.21
N ALA A 130 34.30 14.43 5.89
CA ALA A 130 35.33 14.88 4.95
C ALA A 130 35.56 16.40 5.01
N ALA A 131 34.48 17.17 5.17
CA ALA A 131 34.51 18.61 5.31
C ALA A 131 34.77 19.10 6.75
N ARG A 132 35.03 18.20 7.71
CA ARG A 132 35.27 18.50 9.14
C ARG A 132 34.16 19.36 9.78
N VAL A 133 32.92 19.17 9.34
CA VAL A 133 31.76 19.88 9.86
C VAL A 133 31.45 19.38 11.29
N PRO A 134 31.10 20.27 12.24
CA PRO A 134 30.73 19.85 13.59
C PRO A 134 29.53 18.89 13.57
N ALA A 135 29.63 17.81 14.34
CA ALA A 135 28.65 16.72 14.37
C ALA A 135 27.21 17.19 14.65
N GLY A 136 27.03 18.24 15.46
CA GLY A 136 25.72 18.82 15.75
C GLY A 136 25.01 19.41 14.51
N LEU A 137 25.77 19.96 13.55
CA LEU A 137 25.21 20.49 12.31
C LEU A 137 24.85 19.36 11.35
N VAL A 138 25.72 18.34 11.22
CA VAL A 138 25.47 17.14 10.43
C VAL A 138 24.20 16.43 10.91
N GLY A 139 24.03 16.27 12.24
CA GLY A 139 22.85 15.67 12.84
C GLY A 139 21.56 16.41 12.50
N ARG A 140 21.57 17.76 12.49
CA ARG A 140 20.41 18.56 12.06
C ARG A 140 20.07 18.34 10.59
N VAL A 141 21.07 18.32 9.70
CA VAL A 141 20.86 18.09 8.27
C VAL A 141 20.31 16.69 8.00
N VAL A 142 20.85 15.66 8.67
CA VAL A 142 20.30 14.30 8.61
C VAL A 142 18.85 14.26 9.10
N GLY A 143 18.53 14.98 10.19
CA GLY A 143 17.15 15.09 10.68
C GLY A 143 16.19 15.71 9.67
N VAL A 144 16.58 16.81 9.03
CA VAL A 144 15.78 17.46 7.97
C VAL A 144 15.64 16.55 6.75
N TYR A 145 16.72 15.87 6.34
CA TYR A 145 16.69 14.90 5.25
C TYR A 145 15.72 13.76 5.54
N ALA A 146 15.78 13.16 6.73
CA ALA A 146 14.89 12.07 7.12
C ALA A 146 13.42 12.50 7.07
N LEU A 147 13.10 13.68 7.60
CA LEU A 147 11.75 14.26 7.53
C LEU A 147 11.33 14.50 6.08
N GLY A 148 12.24 15.02 5.25
CA GLY A 148 12.00 15.22 3.82
C GLY A 148 11.72 13.92 3.07
N VAL A 149 12.45 12.84 3.36
CA VAL A 149 12.22 11.52 2.75
C VAL A 149 10.87 10.94 3.16
N VAL A 150 10.50 11.05 4.44
CA VAL A 150 9.18 10.61 4.91
C VAL A 150 8.07 11.42 4.26
N ALA A 151 8.19 12.75 4.22
CA ALA A 151 7.19 13.62 3.61
C ALA A 151 7.05 13.34 2.11
N THR A 152 8.17 13.27 1.37
CA THR A 152 8.15 13.04 -0.09
C THR A 152 7.67 11.64 -0.46
N THR A 153 8.03 10.59 0.28
CA THR A 153 7.51 9.24 0.00
C THR A 153 6.00 9.13 0.20
N VAL A 154 5.47 9.82 1.22
CA VAL A 154 4.02 9.91 1.44
C VAL A 154 3.35 10.82 0.42
N TYR A 155 3.92 12.00 0.09
CA TYR A 155 3.30 12.96 -0.83
C TYR A 155 3.41 12.56 -2.29
N LEU A 156 4.59 12.17 -2.78
CA LEU A 156 4.77 11.69 -4.16
C LEU A 156 4.23 10.27 -4.35
N GLY A 157 3.95 9.55 -3.26
CA GLY A 157 3.26 8.27 -3.29
C GLY A 157 1.74 8.40 -3.19
N LEU A 158 1.18 9.60 -3.19
CA LEU A 158 -0.27 9.85 -3.12
C LEU A 158 -0.74 10.94 -4.09
N GLY A 159 0.18 11.52 -4.87
CA GLY A 159 -0.09 12.53 -5.89
C GLY A 159 0.06 11.97 -7.30
#